data_AF-A0A858RSQ3-F1
#
_entry.id   AF-A0A858RSQ3-F1
#
_cell.length_a   1.000
_cell.length_b   1.000
_cell.length_c   1.000
_cell.angle_alpha   90.00
_cell.angle_beta   90.00
_cell.angle_gamma   90.00
#
_symmetry.space_group_name_H-M   'P 1'
#
loop_
_entity.id
_entity.type
_entity.pdbx_description
1 polymer ?
#
loop_
_entity_poly.entity_id
_entity_poly.type
_entity_poly.pdbx_seq_one_letter_code
_entity_poly.pdbx_strand_id
1 'polypeptide(L)'
;MYRSSLSFLALSAALLLPAQAGIQFVPEFEAGSKWFTESWSAGARTEMVAFLNDVGALFNSDATARVRITDDAVANTYASAGSSWADWYQDPATGNVVRAPGLWLIVVKGITNPAAASDVTINWNLDVATLYGGNSASLISNIRGLGRHEMHHAFGCASQVFFSSNDDTRGELTLASVADLLYRDSNGQPVLGNFNPANFGYTINNFPLPANWTTTFQTGLYFEARDRQGRVVPMAPIAFKDSNTNVSYIDFSHIKGIAYANDHPTWSTYVDTDLNFLRAMGYPLMADSALLQQPAKITSFNAGTNQATVNFETQVGKHYRLATSTDLQHWQVLPTGMPGTGAVLDFSYPINKTVDPKRFFQVVEVSE
;
A
#
# COMPACT_ATOMS: atom_id res chain seq x y z
N MET A 1 -41.65 -47.62 36.25
CA MET A 1 -41.55 -47.30 34.81
C MET A 1 -40.86 -45.96 34.67
N TYR A 2 -39.64 -45.97 34.14
CA TYR A 2 -38.79 -44.79 33.93
C TYR A 2 -39.39 -43.89 32.85
N ARG A 3 -39.50 -42.58 33.11
CA ARG A 3 -39.65 -41.54 32.08
C ARG A 3 -38.34 -40.77 32.03
N SER A 4 -37.61 -40.97 30.95
CA SER A 4 -36.37 -40.28 30.59
C SER A 4 -36.67 -38.87 30.11
N SER A 5 -36.19 -37.87 30.84
CA SER A 5 -36.09 -36.48 30.39
C SER A 5 -34.82 -36.35 29.53
N LEU A 6 -34.99 -36.22 28.21
CA LEU A 6 -33.91 -35.85 27.29
C LEU A 6 -33.73 -34.34 27.33
N SER A 7 -32.70 -33.89 28.06
CA SER A 7 -32.20 -32.52 28.00
C SER A 7 -31.43 -32.33 26.70
N PHE A 8 -31.97 -31.54 25.76
CA PHE A 8 -31.21 -31.04 24.63
C PHE A 8 -30.27 -29.94 25.11
N LEU A 9 -29.00 -30.27 25.30
CA LEU A 9 -27.90 -29.31 25.31
C LEU A 9 -27.78 -28.74 23.89
N ALA A 10 -28.23 -27.50 23.71
CA ALA A 10 -27.88 -26.71 22.54
C ALA A 10 -26.38 -26.39 22.65
N LEU A 11 -25.56 -27.14 21.93
CA LEU A 11 -24.17 -26.80 21.70
C LEU A 11 -24.18 -25.59 20.75
N SER A 12 -24.07 -24.38 21.30
CA SER A 12 -23.80 -23.18 20.51
C SER A 12 -22.42 -23.34 19.87
N ALA A 13 -22.39 -23.81 18.63
CA ALA A 13 -21.22 -23.66 17.79
C ALA A 13 -21.01 -22.15 17.62
N ALA A 14 -20.06 -21.58 18.37
CA ALA A 14 -19.53 -20.28 18.07
C ALA A 14 -19.03 -20.33 16.63
N LEU A 15 -19.72 -19.64 15.73
CA LEU A 15 -19.20 -19.32 14.40
C LEU A 15 -17.91 -18.54 14.63
N LEU A 16 -16.78 -19.25 14.60
CA LEU A 16 -15.47 -18.65 14.40
C LEU A 16 -15.54 -17.97 13.04
N LEU A 17 -15.86 -16.68 13.05
CA LEU A 17 -15.56 -15.82 11.92
C LEU A 17 -14.08 -16.05 11.60
N PRO A 18 -13.72 -16.32 10.33
CA PRO A 18 -12.30 -16.41 9.98
C PRO A 18 -11.63 -15.14 10.48
N ALA A 19 -10.46 -15.29 11.13
CA ALA A 19 -9.64 -14.16 11.53
C ALA A 19 -9.51 -13.24 10.31
N GLN A 20 -9.89 -11.97 10.48
CA GLN A 20 -9.76 -11.00 9.42
C GLN A 20 -8.28 -10.91 9.08
N ALA A 21 -7.93 -11.19 7.82
CA ALA A 21 -6.55 -11.10 7.36
C ALA A 21 -6.00 -9.68 7.63
N GLY A 22 -4.72 -9.59 7.96
CA GLY A 22 -4.09 -8.31 8.28
C GLY A 22 -2.64 -8.43 8.72
N ILE A 23 -1.93 -7.30 8.67
CA ILE A 23 -0.56 -7.22 9.18
C ILE A 23 -0.59 -6.97 10.68
N GLN A 24 0.11 -7.78 11.45
CA GLN A 24 0.38 -7.51 12.85
C GLN A 24 1.66 -6.67 12.97
N PHE A 25 1.50 -5.36 13.20
CA PHE A 25 2.60 -4.51 13.62
C PHE A 25 2.82 -4.69 15.13
N VAL A 26 4.01 -5.15 15.52
CA VAL A 26 4.38 -5.42 16.92
C VAL A 26 5.23 -4.25 17.43
N PRO A 27 4.66 -3.32 18.21
CA PRO A 27 5.41 -2.18 18.73
C PRO A 27 6.36 -2.57 19.87
N GLU A 28 7.60 -2.11 19.77
CA GLU A 28 8.62 -2.18 20.81
C GLU A 28 9.03 -0.76 21.20
N PHE A 29 8.53 -0.28 22.33
CA PHE A 29 8.86 1.04 22.85
C PHE A 29 10.22 1.03 23.55
N GLU A 30 11.01 2.08 23.32
CA GLU A 30 12.30 2.28 23.96
C GLU A 30 12.17 2.34 25.49
N ALA A 31 12.73 1.34 26.16
CA ALA A 31 12.69 1.23 27.61
C ALA A 31 13.42 2.39 28.28
N GLY A 32 12.85 2.90 29.38
CA GLY A 32 13.47 3.97 30.18
C GLY A 32 13.36 5.38 29.59
N SER A 33 12.74 5.55 28.42
CA SER A 33 12.48 6.84 27.78
C SER A 33 11.18 7.52 28.26
N LYS A 34 10.85 8.70 27.71
CA LYS A 34 9.57 9.38 27.96
C LYS A 34 8.35 8.57 27.56
N TRP A 35 8.53 7.54 26.72
CA TRP A 35 7.51 6.53 26.48
C TRP A 35 7.12 5.75 27.73
N PHE A 36 7.82 5.86 28.86
CA PHE A 36 7.46 5.21 30.13
C PHE A 36 7.53 6.12 31.36
N THR A 37 8.33 7.18 31.32
CA THR A 37 8.60 8.02 32.51
C THR A 37 7.60 9.15 32.69
N GLU A 38 6.87 9.54 31.65
CA GLU A 38 5.95 10.67 31.67
C GLU A 38 4.52 10.28 32.07
N SER A 39 3.79 11.20 32.70
CA SER A 39 2.41 10.98 33.16
C SER A 39 1.42 10.70 32.02
N TRP A 40 1.69 11.21 30.82
CA TRP A 40 0.89 11.00 29.62
C TRP A 40 1.29 9.75 28.82
N SER A 41 2.40 9.10 29.18
CA SER A 41 3.02 8.04 28.38
C SER A 41 2.11 6.86 28.11
N ALA A 42 1.27 6.46 29.08
CA ALA A 42 0.32 5.36 28.91
C ALA A 42 -0.73 5.65 27.82
N GLY A 43 -1.22 6.89 27.74
CA GLY A 43 -2.15 7.32 26.70
C GLY A 43 -1.48 7.33 25.33
N ALA A 44 -0.26 7.87 25.24
CA ALA A 44 0.51 7.89 24.01
C ALA A 44 0.83 6.48 23.47
N ARG A 45 1.27 5.55 24.34
CA ARG A 45 1.51 4.15 23.94
C ARG A 45 0.24 3.47 23.44
N THR A 46 -0.88 3.67 24.14
CA THR A 46 -2.19 3.11 23.73
C THR A 46 -2.59 3.63 22.36
N GLU A 47 -2.44 4.92 22.11
CA GLU A 47 -2.80 5.54 20.84
C GLU A 47 -1.89 5.08 19.70
N MET A 48 -0.59 4.93 19.95
CA MET A 48 0.35 4.39 18.97
C MET A 48 0.03 2.93 18.59
N VAL A 49 -0.32 2.08 19.57
CA VAL A 49 -0.75 0.71 19.31
C VAL A 49 -2.05 0.69 18.51
N ALA A 50 -3.03 1.53 18.86
CA ALA A 50 -4.28 1.63 18.12
C ALA A 50 -4.05 2.09 16.68
N PHE A 51 -3.18 3.09 16.48
CA PHE A 51 -2.74 3.55 15.16
C PHE A 51 -2.14 2.41 14.33
N LEU A 52 -1.20 1.64 14.87
CA LEU A 52 -0.56 0.53 14.18
C LEU A 52 -1.55 -0.60 13.84
N ASN A 53 -2.49 -0.89 14.74
CA ASN A 53 -3.55 -1.87 14.47
C ASN A 53 -4.46 -1.42 13.32
N ASP A 54 -4.84 -0.14 13.28
CA ASP A 54 -5.65 0.41 12.19
C ASP A 54 -4.92 0.34 10.84
N VAL A 55 -3.59 0.57 10.83
CA VAL A 55 -2.75 0.37 9.63
C VAL A 55 -2.81 -1.09 9.20
N GLY A 56 -2.55 -2.01 10.13
CA GLY A 56 -2.50 -3.44 9.89
C GLY A 56 -3.78 -4.03 9.30
N ALA A 57 -4.93 -3.53 9.73
CA ALA A 57 -6.25 -3.96 9.29
C ALA A 57 -6.58 -3.58 7.82
N LEU A 58 -5.77 -2.73 7.17
CA LEU A 58 -5.98 -2.37 5.76
C LEU A 58 -5.56 -3.46 4.78
N PHE A 59 -4.73 -4.40 5.21
CA PHE A 59 -4.10 -5.37 4.34
C PHE A 59 -4.88 -6.69 4.36
N ASN A 60 -4.97 -7.37 3.22
CA ASN A 60 -5.63 -8.67 3.11
C ASN A 60 -4.65 -9.85 3.25
N SER A 61 -3.40 -9.56 3.60
CA SER A 61 -2.32 -10.52 3.78
C SER A 61 -1.97 -10.65 5.26
N ASP A 62 -1.68 -11.88 5.68
CA ASP A 62 -1.17 -12.15 7.02
C ASP A 62 0.35 -12.00 7.04
N ALA A 63 0.85 -11.06 7.85
CA ALA A 63 2.28 -10.87 8.10
C ALA A 63 2.51 -10.29 9.50
N THR A 64 3.74 -10.36 9.99
CA THR A 64 4.16 -9.73 11.24
C THR A 64 5.34 -8.80 10.96
N ALA A 65 5.29 -7.58 11.46
CA ALA A 65 6.37 -6.60 11.34
C ALA A 65 6.68 -5.97 12.70
N ARG A 66 7.93 -6.01 13.11
CA ARG A 66 8.42 -5.40 14.36
C ARG A 66 8.66 -3.92 14.14
N VAL A 67 8.03 -3.09 14.97
CA VAL A 67 8.12 -1.63 14.89
C VAL A 67 8.81 -1.12 16.15
N ARG A 68 10.04 -0.63 16.02
CA ARG A 68 10.75 0.01 17.13
C ARG A 68 10.30 1.47 17.25
N ILE A 69 9.88 1.87 18.44
CA ILE A 69 9.39 3.22 18.73
C ILE A 69 10.33 3.86 19.76
N THR A 70 11.00 4.94 19.38
CA THR A 70 12.08 5.56 20.17
C THR A 70 11.76 6.99 20.56
N ASP A 71 12.55 7.51 21.50
CA ASP A 71 12.58 8.89 21.95
C ASP A 71 13.96 9.49 21.62
N ASP A 72 14.08 10.15 20.46
CA ASP A 72 15.32 10.78 20.02
C ASP A 72 15.28 12.30 20.25
N ALA A 73 15.85 12.71 21.37
CA ALA A 73 15.99 14.10 21.80
C ALA A 73 16.89 14.95 20.87
N VAL A 74 17.70 14.33 20.00
CA VAL A 74 18.84 14.98 19.35
C VAL A 74 18.48 15.52 17.96
N ALA A 75 17.38 15.07 17.36
CA ALA A 75 16.95 15.50 16.03
C ALA A 75 15.99 16.72 16.09
N ASN A 76 16.21 17.74 15.25
CA ASN A 76 15.30 18.89 15.12
C ASN A 76 13.92 18.55 14.50
N THR A 77 13.67 17.27 14.19
CA THR A 77 12.43 16.76 13.60
C THR A 77 11.54 16.15 14.67
N TYR A 78 10.26 16.50 14.67
CA TYR A 78 9.31 16.04 15.69
C TYR A 78 9.03 14.53 15.62
N ALA A 79 8.99 13.96 14.42
CA ALA A 79 8.98 12.51 14.20
C ALA A 79 9.81 12.17 12.95
N SER A 80 10.24 10.93 12.84
CA SER A 80 10.79 10.33 11.61
C SER A 80 10.48 8.84 11.58
N ALA A 81 10.26 8.23 10.41
CA ALA A 81 10.33 6.79 10.29
C ALA A 81 11.02 6.32 9.03
N GLY A 82 11.45 5.07 9.08
CA GLY A 82 12.07 4.40 7.95
C GLY A 82 12.27 2.93 8.24
N SER A 83 12.56 2.20 7.17
CA SER A 83 12.91 0.79 7.29
C SER A 83 14.28 0.64 7.96
N SER A 84 14.37 -0.16 9.03
CA SER A 84 15.65 -0.38 9.74
C SER A 84 16.63 -1.24 8.94
N TRP A 85 16.12 -1.94 7.92
CA TRP A 85 16.92 -2.66 6.93
C TRP A 85 16.27 -2.55 5.55
N ALA A 86 17.05 -2.73 4.49
CA ALA A 86 16.56 -2.83 3.12
C ALA A 86 17.52 -3.71 2.34
N ASP A 87 17.02 -4.37 1.31
CA ASP A 87 17.81 -5.33 0.53
C ASP A 87 17.52 -5.20 -0.97
N TRP A 88 18.43 -5.73 -1.78
CA TRP A 88 18.26 -5.84 -3.22
C TRP A 88 17.36 -7.01 -3.55
N TYR A 89 16.27 -6.69 -4.25
CA TYR A 89 15.34 -7.66 -4.76
C TYR A 89 15.44 -7.69 -6.29
N GLN A 90 15.74 -8.87 -6.82
CA GLN A 90 15.65 -9.14 -8.24
C GLN A 90 14.25 -9.67 -8.54
N ASP A 91 13.46 -8.93 -9.30
CA ASP A 91 12.14 -9.37 -9.73
C ASP A 91 12.28 -10.41 -10.84
N PRO A 92 11.87 -11.68 -10.63
CA PRO A 92 12.06 -12.73 -11.62
C PRO A 92 11.24 -12.52 -12.90
N ALA A 93 10.13 -11.77 -12.84
CA ALA A 93 9.22 -11.58 -13.96
C ALA A 93 9.69 -10.46 -14.89
N THR A 94 10.30 -9.41 -14.33
CA THR A 94 10.78 -8.26 -15.13
C THR A 94 12.29 -8.26 -15.33
N GLY A 95 13.04 -9.05 -14.55
CA GLY A 95 14.50 -9.04 -14.53
C GLY A 95 15.09 -7.78 -13.86
N ASN A 96 14.25 -6.86 -13.39
CA ASN A 96 14.68 -5.62 -12.75
C ASN A 96 15.26 -5.91 -11.36
N VAL A 97 16.31 -5.17 -10.99
CA VAL A 97 16.93 -5.26 -9.66
C VAL A 97 16.69 -3.94 -8.94
N VAL A 98 15.98 -3.95 -7.81
CA VAL A 98 15.69 -2.74 -7.04
C VAL A 98 15.92 -2.95 -5.57
N ARG A 99 16.28 -1.88 -4.86
CA ARG A 99 16.37 -1.90 -3.41
C ARG A 99 14.97 -1.69 -2.82
N ALA A 100 14.56 -2.55 -1.90
CA ALA A 100 13.26 -2.44 -1.26
C ALA A 100 13.39 -2.37 0.27
N PRO A 101 12.55 -1.56 0.94
CA PRO A 101 12.51 -1.54 2.41
C PRO A 101 11.98 -2.88 2.94
N GLY A 102 12.39 -3.22 4.17
CA GLY A 102 11.99 -4.42 4.89
C GLY A 102 10.49 -4.64 4.93
N LEU A 103 9.67 -3.60 5.17
CA LEU A 103 8.20 -3.75 5.12
C LEU A 103 7.70 -4.25 3.76
N TRP A 104 8.20 -3.68 2.68
CA TRP A 104 7.79 -4.12 1.35
C TRP A 104 8.22 -5.56 1.09
N LEU A 105 9.46 -5.90 1.47
CA LEU A 105 9.99 -7.26 1.36
C LEU A 105 9.15 -8.27 2.16
N ILE A 106 8.75 -7.92 3.38
CA ILE A 106 7.93 -8.78 4.25
C ILE A 106 6.53 -8.95 3.68
N VAL A 107 5.85 -7.85 3.37
CA VAL A 107 4.41 -7.86 3.06
C VAL A 107 4.15 -8.27 1.62
N VAL A 108 4.91 -7.74 0.67
CA VAL A 108 4.69 -7.98 -0.77
C VAL A 108 5.39 -9.25 -1.22
N LYS A 109 6.58 -9.54 -0.65
CA LYS A 109 7.42 -10.67 -1.10
C LYS A 109 7.53 -11.81 -0.09
N GLY A 110 7.03 -11.67 1.14
CA GLY A 110 7.14 -12.71 2.17
C GLY A 110 8.57 -12.92 2.70
N ILE A 111 9.46 -11.95 2.50
CA ILE A 111 10.89 -12.05 2.88
C ILE A 111 11.11 -11.34 4.21
N THR A 112 11.54 -12.09 5.22
CA THR A 112 11.84 -11.59 6.57
C THR A 112 13.33 -11.63 6.87
N ASN A 113 13.83 -10.67 7.67
CA ASN A 113 15.19 -10.70 8.20
C ASN A 113 15.18 -10.78 9.74
N PRO A 114 15.28 -11.97 10.35
CA PRO A 114 15.25 -12.11 11.80
C PRO A 114 16.48 -11.50 12.50
N ALA A 115 17.58 -11.27 11.77
CA ALA A 115 18.78 -10.65 12.32
C ALA A 115 18.69 -9.11 12.37
N ALA A 116 17.74 -8.50 11.65
CA ALA A 116 17.51 -7.06 11.76
C ALA A 116 16.98 -6.71 13.16
N ALA A 117 17.44 -5.57 13.70
CA ALA A 117 17.03 -5.11 15.03
C ALA A 117 15.51 -4.83 15.11
N SER A 118 14.93 -4.33 14.03
CA SER A 118 13.51 -4.11 13.81
C SER A 118 13.23 -4.11 12.31
N ASP A 119 11.96 -4.15 11.91
CA ASP A 119 11.57 -4.05 10.51
C ASP A 119 11.33 -2.57 10.13
N VAL A 120 10.80 -1.80 11.08
CA VAL A 120 10.61 -0.34 10.99
C VAL A 120 11.08 0.32 12.27
N THR A 121 11.63 1.52 12.16
CA THR A 121 11.81 2.42 13.30
C THR A 121 10.93 3.66 13.11
N ILE A 122 10.20 4.06 14.14
CA ILE A 122 9.53 5.36 14.24
C ILE A 122 10.16 6.11 15.42
N ASN A 123 10.95 7.14 15.13
CA ASN A 123 11.56 8.00 16.13
C ASN A 123 10.66 9.19 16.42
N TRP A 124 10.55 9.55 17.69
CA TRP A 124 9.85 10.73 18.14
C TRP A 124 10.81 11.62 18.93
N ASN A 125 10.80 12.92 18.68
CA ASN A 125 11.42 13.86 19.60
C ASN A 125 10.36 14.31 20.61
N LEU A 126 10.31 13.65 21.77
CA LEU A 126 9.32 13.95 22.81
C LEU A 126 9.75 15.12 23.70
N ASP A 127 10.94 15.69 23.50
CA ASP A 127 11.39 16.95 24.10
C ASP A 127 10.77 18.18 23.44
N VAL A 128 10.50 18.11 22.13
CA VAL A 128 9.91 19.23 21.36
C VAL A 128 8.38 19.18 21.29
N ALA A 129 7.74 18.35 22.10
CA ALA A 129 6.28 18.24 22.24
C ALA A 129 5.58 19.59 22.49
N THR A 130 6.29 20.57 23.06
CA THR A 130 5.82 21.93 23.29
C THR A 130 5.54 22.71 22.00
N LEU A 131 6.10 22.31 20.85
CA LEU A 131 5.96 22.99 19.56
C LEU A 131 4.59 22.78 18.87
N TYR A 132 3.74 21.87 19.36
CA TYR A 132 2.46 21.52 18.70
C TYR A 132 1.28 21.48 19.68
N GLY A 133 0.97 22.63 20.29
CA GLY A 133 -0.20 22.80 21.18
C GLY A 133 0.12 22.78 22.68
N GLY A 134 1.37 22.47 23.05
CA GLY A 134 1.92 22.72 24.39
C GLY A 134 1.35 21.85 25.53
N ASN A 135 0.55 20.83 25.22
CA ASN A 135 -0.07 19.96 26.23
C ASN A 135 -0.12 18.49 25.78
N SER A 136 -0.35 17.59 26.74
CA SER A 136 -0.34 16.14 26.51
C SER A 136 -1.47 15.63 25.60
N ALA A 137 -2.65 16.27 25.62
CA ALA A 137 -3.75 15.89 24.75
C ALA A 137 -3.43 16.18 23.27
N SER A 138 -2.80 17.33 23.00
CA SER A 138 -2.32 17.67 21.66
C SER A 138 -1.22 16.72 21.18
N LEU A 139 -0.27 16.33 22.04
CA LEU A 139 0.74 15.32 21.69
C LEU A 139 0.10 13.99 21.28
N ILE A 140 -0.82 13.47 22.09
CA ILE A 140 -1.48 12.19 21.81
C ILE A 140 -2.28 12.27 20.52
N SER A 141 -3.03 13.36 20.32
CA SER A 141 -3.76 13.66 19.10
C SER A 141 -2.88 13.62 17.84
N ASN A 142 -1.63 14.11 17.93
CA ASN A 142 -0.71 14.18 16.81
C ASN A 142 -0.11 12.83 16.40
N ILE A 143 -0.15 11.81 17.29
CA ILE A 143 0.43 10.48 17.01
C ILE A 143 -0.12 9.89 15.71
N ARG A 144 -1.42 10.04 15.44
CA ARG A 144 -2.03 9.48 14.22
C ARG A 144 -1.65 10.24 12.97
N GLY A 145 -1.74 11.57 12.98
CA GLY A 145 -1.46 12.40 11.80
C GLY A 145 0.00 12.30 11.36
N LEU A 146 0.91 12.45 12.32
CA LEU A 146 2.34 12.31 12.07
C LEU A 146 2.73 10.86 11.85
N GLY A 147 2.19 9.91 12.63
CA GLY A 147 2.41 8.49 12.37
C GLY A 147 2.02 8.09 10.94
N ARG A 148 0.91 8.61 10.40
CA ARG A 148 0.49 8.43 9.00
C ARG A 148 1.56 8.92 8.03
N HIS A 149 2.07 10.13 8.26
CA HIS A 149 3.15 10.67 7.46
C HIS A 149 4.39 9.77 7.49
N GLU A 150 4.85 9.43 8.70
CA GLU A 150 6.05 8.64 8.90
C GLU A 150 5.93 7.21 8.34
N MET A 151 4.76 6.59 8.45
CA MET A 151 4.55 5.25 7.89
C MET A 151 4.58 5.23 6.36
N HIS A 152 4.29 6.33 5.65
CA HIS A 152 4.54 6.38 4.19
C HIS A 152 6.04 6.28 3.88
N HIS A 153 6.89 6.93 4.68
CA HIS A 153 8.34 6.71 4.60
C HIS A 153 8.68 5.26 4.90
N ALA A 154 8.09 4.62 5.91
CA ALA A 154 8.35 3.21 6.16
C ALA A 154 7.94 2.29 4.98
N PHE A 155 6.82 2.56 4.31
CA PHE A 155 6.32 1.75 3.20
C PHE A 155 7.04 1.96 1.87
N GLY A 156 7.64 3.14 1.64
CA GLY A 156 8.25 3.54 0.36
C GLY A 156 9.63 4.19 0.45
N CYS A 157 10.28 4.11 1.61
CA CYS A 157 11.50 4.72 2.19
C CYS A 157 12.63 5.29 1.31
N ALA A 158 12.64 5.15 -0.01
CA ALA A 158 13.84 5.34 -0.79
C ALA A 158 13.64 6.09 -2.12
N SER A 159 12.61 6.92 -2.24
CA SER A 159 12.42 7.75 -3.44
C SER A 159 12.83 9.20 -3.24
N GLN A 160 13.98 9.56 -3.77
CA GLN A 160 14.40 10.96 -3.85
C GLN A 160 15.24 11.16 -5.10
N VAL A 161 14.94 12.22 -5.84
CA VAL A 161 15.81 12.70 -6.90
C VAL A 161 16.43 14.00 -6.42
N PHE A 162 17.74 13.94 -6.22
CA PHE A 162 18.55 15.04 -5.73
C PHE A 162 18.79 16.07 -6.83
N PHE A 163 18.44 17.34 -6.59
CA PHE A 163 18.71 18.44 -7.49
C PHE A 163 19.40 19.59 -6.77
N SER A 164 20.68 19.79 -7.03
CA SER A 164 21.31 21.07 -6.68
C SER A 164 20.90 22.11 -7.72
N SER A 165 20.45 23.30 -7.28
CA SER A 165 20.23 24.42 -8.20
C SER A 165 21.52 24.88 -8.90
N ASN A 166 22.67 24.43 -8.40
CA ASN A 166 23.99 24.83 -8.87
C ASN A 166 24.65 23.76 -9.77
N ASP A 167 24.22 22.49 -9.65
CA ASP A 167 24.86 21.32 -10.30
C ASP A 167 23.78 20.34 -10.77
N ASP A 168 23.15 20.63 -11.90
CA ASP A 168 22.11 19.76 -12.49
C ASP A 168 22.61 18.31 -12.67
N THR A 169 22.11 17.40 -11.84
CA THR A 169 22.55 16.00 -11.69
C THR A 169 21.85 15.02 -12.64
N ARG A 170 21.03 15.50 -13.60
CA ARG A 170 20.38 14.62 -14.59
C ARG A 170 21.45 13.90 -15.43
N GLY A 171 21.31 12.58 -15.58
CA GLY A 171 22.28 11.73 -16.28
C GLY A 171 23.26 10.95 -15.37
N GLU A 172 23.30 11.25 -14.07
CA GLU A 172 24.14 10.51 -13.12
C GLU A 172 23.55 9.13 -12.76
N LEU A 173 24.41 8.24 -12.27
CA LEU A 173 24.02 6.93 -11.73
C LEU A 173 23.52 7.08 -10.29
N THR A 174 22.37 6.49 -10.00
CA THR A 174 21.76 6.46 -8.66
C THR A 174 21.38 5.04 -8.24
N LEU A 175 21.21 4.79 -6.94
CA LEU A 175 20.59 3.54 -6.47
C LEU A 175 19.08 3.64 -6.68
N ALA A 176 18.46 2.62 -7.28
CA ALA A 176 17.01 2.62 -7.49
C ALA A 176 16.26 1.86 -6.40
N SER A 177 15.12 2.40 -6.01
CA SER A 177 14.11 1.74 -5.20
C SER A 177 12.87 1.33 -6.00
N VAL A 178 11.99 0.53 -5.38
CA VAL A 178 10.68 0.17 -5.97
C VAL A 178 9.86 1.42 -6.32
N ALA A 179 9.92 2.45 -5.47
CA ALA A 179 9.20 3.70 -5.70
C ALA A 179 9.77 4.49 -6.88
N ASP A 180 11.10 4.45 -7.10
CA ASP A 180 11.74 5.18 -8.20
C ASP A 180 11.33 4.66 -9.59
N LEU A 181 11.07 3.36 -9.71
CA LEU A 181 10.59 2.76 -10.96
C LEU A 181 9.22 3.31 -11.40
N LEU A 182 8.47 3.89 -10.48
CA LEU A 182 7.13 4.42 -10.73
C LEU A 182 7.16 5.91 -11.08
N TYR A 183 8.33 6.57 -11.12
CA TYR A 183 8.42 7.97 -11.54
C TYR A 183 8.40 8.15 -13.04
N ARG A 184 7.65 9.17 -13.44
CA ARG A 184 7.51 9.64 -14.81
C ARG A 184 7.68 11.14 -14.91
N ASP A 185 8.13 11.60 -16.06
CA ASP A 185 8.09 13.00 -16.44
C ASP A 185 6.70 13.43 -16.93
N SER A 186 6.55 14.70 -17.28
CA SER A 186 5.28 15.27 -17.74
C SER A 186 4.78 14.69 -19.08
N ASN A 187 5.62 13.95 -19.81
CA ASN A 187 5.28 13.26 -21.06
C ASN A 187 5.03 11.76 -20.84
N GLY A 188 5.01 11.29 -19.59
CA GLY A 188 4.85 9.88 -19.25
C GLY A 188 6.10 9.02 -19.50
N GLN A 189 7.27 9.63 -19.67
CA GLN A 189 8.53 8.91 -19.84
C GLN A 189 9.13 8.55 -18.48
N PRO A 190 9.76 7.36 -18.34
CA PRO A 190 10.39 6.95 -17.09
C PRO A 190 11.56 7.86 -16.72
N VAL A 191 11.62 8.26 -15.44
CA VAL A 191 12.74 9.03 -14.89
C VAL A 191 13.98 8.14 -14.71
N LEU A 192 13.80 6.88 -14.35
CA LEU A 192 14.88 5.91 -14.30
C LEU A 192 15.15 5.29 -15.68
N GLY A 193 16.43 5.21 -16.04
CA GLY A 193 16.94 4.63 -17.27
C GLY A 193 17.51 3.22 -17.06
N ASN A 194 18.66 2.96 -17.67
CA ASN A 194 19.25 1.61 -17.71
C ASN A 194 19.91 1.22 -16.39
N PHE A 195 19.79 -0.05 -16.01
CA PHE A 195 20.48 -0.66 -14.88
C PHE A 195 21.94 -1.00 -15.23
N ASN A 196 22.85 -0.70 -14.31
CA ASN A 196 24.25 -1.07 -14.33
C ASN A 196 24.54 -2.11 -13.23
N PRO A 197 24.78 -3.39 -13.60
CA PRO A 197 25.01 -4.46 -12.63
C PRO A 197 26.36 -4.37 -11.91
N ALA A 198 27.33 -3.59 -12.42
CA ALA A 198 28.65 -3.48 -11.79
C ALA A 198 28.62 -2.69 -10.48
N ASN A 199 27.69 -1.75 -10.34
CA ASN A 199 27.55 -0.89 -9.18
C ASN A 199 26.13 -0.88 -8.59
N PHE A 200 25.23 -1.74 -9.09
CA PHE A 200 23.82 -1.80 -8.71
C PHE A 200 23.09 -0.45 -8.82
N GLY A 201 23.46 0.37 -9.82
CA GLY A 201 22.88 1.69 -10.06
C GLY A 201 22.06 1.77 -11.34
N TYR A 202 21.18 2.77 -11.43
CA TYR A 202 20.41 3.13 -12.62
C TYR A 202 20.81 4.53 -13.08
N THR A 203 20.90 4.74 -14.39
CA THR A 203 21.09 6.09 -14.94
C THR A 203 19.79 6.88 -14.80
N ILE A 204 19.85 8.15 -14.38
CA ILE A 204 18.68 9.04 -14.42
C ILE A 204 18.51 9.57 -15.84
N ASN A 205 17.35 9.33 -16.45
CA ASN A 205 17.03 9.87 -17.77
C ASN A 205 16.91 11.39 -17.73
N ASN A 206 17.28 12.05 -18.83
CA ASN A 206 17.05 13.48 -18.97
C ASN A 206 15.56 13.76 -19.16
N PHE A 207 15.01 14.67 -18.36
CA PHE A 207 13.63 15.15 -18.47
C PHE A 207 13.57 16.67 -18.33
N PRO A 208 12.60 17.36 -18.95
CA PRO A 208 12.48 18.81 -18.85
C PRO A 208 12.02 19.26 -17.45
N LEU A 209 12.60 20.36 -16.96
CA LEU A 209 12.15 21.04 -15.73
C LEU A 209 11.61 22.43 -16.10
N PRO A 210 10.50 22.90 -15.50
CA PRO A 210 10.02 24.27 -15.66
C PRO A 210 11.06 25.29 -15.18
N ALA A 211 11.25 26.42 -15.87
CA ALA A 211 12.30 27.40 -15.53
C ALA A 211 12.22 27.96 -14.09
N ASN A 212 11.04 27.93 -13.48
CA ASN A 212 10.75 28.40 -12.12
C ASN A 212 10.47 27.26 -11.13
N TRP A 213 10.92 26.04 -11.41
CA TRP A 213 10.65 24.87 -10.57
C TRP A 213 11.13 25.04 -9.12
N THR A 214 12.25 25.74 -8.91
CA THR A 214 12.83 25.99 -7.57
C THR A 214 12.02 26.97 -6.73
N THR A 215 11.26 27.87 -7.35
CA THR A 215 10.44 28.88 -6.64
C THR A 215 8.99 28.48 -6.52
N THR A 216 8.47 27.72 -7.50
CA THR A 216 7.10 27.20 -7.50
C THR A 216 6.96 25.82 -6.89
N PHE A 217 8.08 25.13 -6.65
CA PHE A 217 8.13 23.74 -6.21
C PHE A 217 7.34 22.81 -7.14
N GLN A 218 7.32 23.12 -8.45
CA GLN A 218 6.67 22.33 -9.49
C GLN A 218 7.71 21.77 -10.45
N THR A 219 7.84 20.45 -10.47
CA THR A 219 8.90 19.75 -11.22
C THR A 219 8.39 19.19 -12.54
N GLY A 220 7.07 19.03 -12.68
CA GLY A 220 6.46 18.32 -13.82
C GLY A 220 6.59 16.80 -13.74
N LEU A 221 7.28 16.28 -12.71
CA LEU A 221 7.37 14.84 -12.44
C LEU A 221 6.14 14.35 -11.69
N TYR A 222 5.87 13.05 -11.79
CA TYR A 222 4.84 12.41 -10.98
C TYR A 222 5.15 10.94 -10.71
N PHE A 223 4.56 10.42 -9.63
CA PHE A 223 4.49 9.02 -9.29
C PHE A 223 3.28 8.36 -9.96
N GLU A 224 3.47 7.21 -10.62
CA GLU A 224 2.39 6.37 -11.15
C GLU A 224 1.66 5.62 -10.02
N ALA A 225 0.70 6.28 -9.40
CA ALA A 225 -0.20 5.65 -8.44
C ALA A 225 -1.29 4.80 -9.12
N ARG A 226 -2.03 3.99 -8.35
CA ARG A 226 -3.11 3.13 -8.86
C ARG A 226 -4.43 3.42 -8.18
N ASP A 227 -5.45 3.85 -8.91
CA ASP A 227 -6.77 4.09 -8.30
C ASP A 227 -7.48 2.79 -7.86
N ARG A 228 -8.70 2.92 -7.30
CA ARG A 228 -9.54 1.77 -6.94
C ARG A 228 -9.85 0.84 -8.13
N GLN A 229 -9.74 1.32 -9.36
CA GLN A 229 -9.90 0.51 -10.55
C GLN A 229 -8.54 0.08 -11.11
N GLY A 230 -7.45 0.17 -10.36
CA GLY A 230 -6.09 -0.17 -10.81
C GLY A 230 -5.56 0.71 -11.94
N ARG A 231 -6.26 1.78 -12.31
CA ARG A 231 -5.84 2.69 -13.37
C ARG A 231 -4.68 3.54 -12.87
N VAL A 232 -3.72 3.83 -13.75
CA VAL A 232 -2.64 4.76 -13.43
C VAL A 232 -3.23 6.13 -13.16
N VAL A 233 -2.90 6.72 -12.02
CA VAL A 233 -3.23 8.11 -11.69
C VAL A 233 -1.94 8.86 -11.35
N PRO A 234 -1.71 10.04 -11.94
CA PRO A 234 -0.50 10.80 -11.67
C PRO A 234 -0.57 11.46 -10.29
N MET A 235 0.45 11.24 -9.47
CA MET A 235 0.60 11.89 -8.17
C MET A 235 1.87 12.74 -8.15
N ALA A 236 1.69 14.06 -8.13
CA ALA A 236 2.80 15.01 -8.14
C ALA A 236 3.57 14.95 -6.82
N PRO A 237 4.93 14.96 -6.86
CA PRO A 237 5.76 15.03 -5.66
C PRO A 237 5.72 16.42 -5.04
N ILE A 238 6.30 16.53 -3.85
CA ILE A 238 6.61 17.81 -3.23
C ILE A 238 8.10 18.09 -3.47
N ALA A 239 8.39 19.24 -4.06
CA ALA A 239 9.74 19.78 -4.01
C ALA A 239 9.91 20.62 -2.74
N PHE A 240 11.04 20.48 -2.08
CA PHE A 240 11.43 21.35 -0.97
C PHE A 240 12.91 21.73 -1.06
N LYS A 241 13.25 22.80 -0.37
CA LYS A 241 14.62 23.27 -0.25
C LYS A 241 15.12 22.98 1.14
N ASP A 242 16.23 22.25 1.26
CA ASP A 242 16.87 22.06 2.55
C ASP A 242 17.59 23.33 2.96
N SER A 243 17.18 23.86 4.11
CA SER A 243 17.69 25.10 4.69
C SER A 243 19.15 25.00 5.12
N ASN A 244 19.68 23.79 5.34
CA ASN A 244 21.02 23.55 5.84
C ASN A 244 22.04 23.31 4.72
N THR A 245 21.63 22.64 3.64
CA THR A 245 22.54 22.26 2.54
C THR A 245 22.35 23.12 1.28
N ASN A 246 21.30 23.95 1.22
CA ASN A 246 20.91 24.71 0.03
C ASN A 246 20.57 23.82 -1.19
N VAL A 247 20.49 22.50 -1.00
CA VAL A 247 20.09 21.54 -2.03
C VAL A 247 18.56 21.50 -2.10
N SER A 248 18.02 21.42 -3.32
CA SER A 248 16.60 21.21 -3.52
C SER A 248 16.34 19.73 -3.72
N TYR A 249 15.40 19.19 -2.98
CA TYR A 249 15.03 17.80 -3.07
C TYR A 249 13.64 17.71 -3.68
N ILE A 250 13.49 16.81 -4.64
CA ILE A 250 12.18 16.36 -5.04
C ILE A 250 11.92 15.12 -4.21
N ASP A 251 11.03 15.27 -3.26
CA ASP A 251 10.61 14.17 -2.43
C ASP A 251 9.24 13.70 -2.86
N PHE A 252 9.26 12.45 -3.28
CA PHE A 252 8.11 11.82 -3.88
C PHE A 252 7.37 10.92 -2.88
N SER A 253 7.90 10.75 -1.67
CA SER A 253 7.17 10.17 -0.53
C SER A 253 6.12 11.17 0.01
N HIS A 254 6.38 12.47 -0.21
CA HIS A 254 5.48 13.56 0.12
C HIS A 254 4.46 13.78 -1.00
N ILE A 255 3.45 12.92 -1.05
CA ILE A 255 2.32 13.14 -1.94
C ILE A 255 1.43 14.26 -1.36
N LYS A 256 1.04 15.22 -2.19
CA LYS A 256 0.11 16.30 -1.79
C LYS A 256 -1.16 15.72 -1.13
N GLY A 257 -1.42 16.10 0.12
CA GLY A 257 -2.64 15.72 0.86
C GLY A 257 -2.39 15.02 2.21
N ILE A 258 -1.14 14.74 2.56
CA ILE A 258 -0.76 14.22 3.89
C ILE A 258 -0.51 15.42 4.81
N ALA A 259 -1.42 15.67 5.76
CA ALA A 259 -1.33 16.79 6.69
C ALA A 259 -0.25 16.54 7.76
N TYR A 260 0.63 17.52 7.97
CA TYR A 260 1.73 17.48 8.94
C TYR A 260 1.27 17.69 10.40
N ALA A 261 0.10 18.28 10.64
CA ALA A 261 -0.55 18.39 11.95
C ALA A 261 -1.96 18.99 11.78
N ASN A 262 -2.85 18.74 12.76
CA ASN A 262 -4.16 19.39 12.96
C ASN A 262 -5.33 19.11 11.99
N ASP A 263 -5.32 17.95 11.33
CA ASP A 263 -6.57 17.26 11.05
C ASP A 263 -6.37 15.81 11.48
N HIS A 264 -7.41 15.12 11.93
CA HIS A 264 -7.31 13.77 12.50
C HIS A 264 -7.62 12.65 11.47
N PRO A 265 -6.91 12.49 10.32
CA PRO A 265 -7.09 11.30 9.52
C PRO A 265 -6.33 10.13 10.16
N THR A 266 -7.08 9.23 10.78
CA THR A 266 -6.65 7.86 11.14
C THR A 266 -6.39 7.00 9.88
N TRP A 267 -5.66 5.87 9.99
CA TRP A 267 -5.55 4.87 8.87
C TRP A 267 -6.88 4.36 8.34
N SER A 268 -7.91 4.36 9.16
CA SER A 268 -9.27 3.97 8.77
C SER A 268 -10.04 5.06 8.00
N THR A 269 -9.57 6.31 7.97
CA THR A 269 -10.21 7.43 7.25
C THR A 269 -9.41 7.88 6.01
N TYR A 270 -8.64 6.96 5.43
CA TYR A 270 -7.76 7.27 4.31
C TYR A 270 -8.54 7.74 3.10
N VAL A 271 -8.06 8.81 2.50
CA VAL A 271 -8.52 9.27 1.18
C VAL A 271 -7.88 8.40 0.09
N ASP A 272 -8.43 8.45 -1.12
CA ASP A 272 -7.99 7.57 -2.21
C ASP A 272 -6.50 7.67 -2.52
N THR A 273 -5.86 8.83 -2.33
CA THR A 273 -4.43 9.07 -2.57
C THR A 273 -3.50 8.04 -1.92
N ASP A 274 -3.68 7.76 -0.64
CA ASP A 274 -2.79 6.89 0.13
C ASP A 274 -2.97 5.43 -0.26
N LEU A 275 -4.23 5.01 -0.43
CA LEU A 275 -4.53 3.69 -0.95
C LEU A 275 -3.94 3.51 -2.34
N ASN A 276 -3.95 4.56 -3.16
CA ASN A 276 -3.40 4.50 -4.50
C ASN A 276 -1.88 4.41 -4.52
N PHE A 277 -1.21 5.05 -3.56
CA PHE A 277 0.21 4.86 -3.31
C PHE A 277 0.52 3.42 -2.90
N LEU A 278 -0.16 2.88 -1.90
CA LEU A 278 0.07 1.51 -1.42
C LEU A 278 -0.19 0.47 -2.52
N ARG A 279 -1.26 0.62 -3.31
CA ARG A 279 -1.54 -0.24 -4.47
C ARG A 279 -0.44 -0.19 -5.51
N ALA A 280 0.07 0.99 -5.82
CA ALA A 280 1.14 1.13 -6.81
C ALA A 280 2.43 0.45 -6.35
N MET A 281 2.69 0.48 -5.04
CA MET A 281 3.77 -0.29 -4.43
C MET A 281 3.47 -1.80 -4.38
N GLY A 282 2.29 -2.26 -4.79
CA GLY A 282 1.94 -3.69 -4.82
C GLY A 282 1.52 -4.26 -3.47
N TYR A 283 1.22 -3.41 -2.49
CA TYR A 283 0.68 -3.89 -1.22
C TYR A 283 -0.71 -4.49 -1.40
N PRO A 284 -0.99 -5.65 -0.81
CA PRO A 284 -2.27 -6.33 -1.01
C PRO A 284 -3.29 -5.82 0.03
N LEU A 285 -4.27 -5.05 -0.43
CA LEU A 285 -5.23 -4.33 0.43
C LEU A 285 -6.60 -5.01 0.50
N MET A 286 -7.27 -4.91 1.65
CA MET A 286 -8.66 -5.38 1.85
C MET A 286 -9.65 -4.74 0.88
N ALA A 287 -9.46 -3.46 0.57
CA ALA A 287 -10.29 -2.75 -0.41
C ALA A 287 -10.20 -3.38 -1.80
N ASP A 288 -9.04 -3.96 -2.16
CA ASP A 288 -8.83 -4.58 -3.47
C ASP A 288 -9.53 -5.93 -3.55
N SER A 289 -9.54 -6.70 -2.46
CA SER A 289 -10.37 -7.91 -2.36
C SER A 289 -11.85 -7.62 -2.56
N ALA A 290 -12.36 -6.49 -2.03
CA ALA A 290 -13.74 -6.08 -2.24
C ALA A 290 -14.01 -5.65 -3.70
N LEU A 291 -13.00 -5.12 -4.40
CA LEU A 291 -13.06 -4.77 -5.82
C LEU A 291 -13.02 -6.01 -6.72
N LEU A 292 -12.20 -7.02 -6.38
CA LEU A 292 -12.17 -8.34 -7.04
C LEU A 292 -13.53 -9.07 -6.97
N GLN A 293 -14.35 -8.74 -5.98
CA GLN A 293 -15.71 -9.26 -5.85
C GLN A 293 -16.75 -8.51 -6.70
N GLN A 294 -16.39 -7.41 -7.38
CA GLN A 294 -17.36 -6.72 -8.23
C GLN A 294 -17.64 -7.56 -9.49
N PRO A 295 -18.88 -8.06 -9.67
CA PRO A 295 -19.27 -8.72 -10.90
C PRO A 295 -19.07 -7.76 -12.08
N ALA A 296 -18.44 -8.20 -13.16
CA ALA A 296 -18.51 -7.47 -14.41
C ALA A 296 -19.99 -7.33 -14.81
N LYS A 297 -20.35 -6.17 -15.37
CA LYS A 297 -21.72 -5.91 -15.80
C LYS A 297 -22.07 -6.82 -16.97
N ILE A 298 -22.92 -7.80 -16.71
CA ILE A 298 -23.45 -8.71 -17.73
C ILE A 298 -24.38 -7.91 -18.64
N THR A 299 -24.08 -7.90 -19.94
CA THR A 299 -24.87 -7.21 -20.95
C THR A 299 -25.94 -8.12 -21.55
N SER A 300 -25.61 -9.40 -21.72
CA SER A 300 -26.58 -10.41 -22.12
C SER A 300 -26.17 -11.82 -21.69
N PHE A 301 -27.16 -12.69 -21.59
CA PHE A 301 -26.97 -14.11 -21.30
C PHE A 301 -27.77 -14.93 -22.31
N ASN A 302 -27.11 -15.87 -22.98
CA ASN A 302 -27.74 -16.76 -23.94
C ASN A 302 -27.44 -18.21 -23.55
N ALA A 303 -28.48 -19.01 -23.31
CA ALA A 303 -28.35 -20.45 -23.07
C ALA A 303 -28.80 -21.22 -24.31
N GLY A 304 -27.86 -21.87 -24.98
CA GLY A 304 -28.11 -22.84 -26.05
C GLY A 304 -28.22 -24.27 -25.52
N THR A 305 -28.44 -25.22 -26.43
CA THR A 305 -28.62 -26.65 -26.08
C THR A 305 -27.38 -27.29 -25.47
N ASN A 306 -26.18 -26.85 -25.91
CA ASN A 306 -24.89 -27.44 -25.52
C ASN A 306 -23.91 -26.43 -24.90
N GLN A 307 -24.29 -25.16 -24.77
CA GLN A 307 -23.40 -24.08 -24.32
C GLN A 307 -24.20 -22.91 -23.75
N ALA A 308 -23.68 -22.27 -22.70
CA ALA A 308 -24.10 -20.93 -22.30
C ALA A 308 -23.04 -19.90 -22.69
N THR A 309 -23.49 -18.74 -23.13
CA THR A 309 -22.65 -17.61 -23.46
C THR A 309 -23.04 -16.43 -22.57
N VAL A 310 -22.05 -15.92 -21.83
CA VAL A 310 -22.20 -14.77 -20.93
C VAL A 310 -21.47 -13.60 -21.55
N ASN A 311 -22.20 -12.56 -21.96
CA ASN A 311 -21.62 -11.34 -22.53
C ASN A 311 -21.49 -10.28 -21.44
N PHE A 312 -20.39 -9.55 -21.41
CA PHE A 312 -20.11 -8.59 -20.36
C PHE A 312 -19.32 -7.38 -20.89
N GLU A 313 -19.58 -6.22 -20.31
CA GLU A 313 -18.80 -5.01 -20.55
C GLU A 313 -17.41 -5.18 -19.93
N THR A 314 -16.37 -4.85 -20.70
CA THR A 314 -14.98 -4.92 -20.23
C THR A 314 -14.35 -3.55 -20.21
N GLN A 315 -13.33 -3.40 -19.36
CA GLN A 315 -12.47 -2.22 -19.34
C GLN A 315 -11.05 -2.62 -19.78
N VAL A 316 -10.40 -1.74 -20.53
CA VAL A 316 -8.99 -1.93 -20.91
C VAL A 316 -8.13 -2.01 -19.65
N GLY A 317 -7.22 -2.99 -19.59
CA GLY A 317 -6.29 -3.18 -18.47
C GLY A 317 -6.85 -4.01 -17.30
N LYS A 318 -8.01 -4.65 -17.47
CA LYS A 318 -8.58 -5.61 -16.51
C LYS A 318 -8.48 -7.03 -17.07
N HIS A 319 -8.40 -8.04 -16.19
CA HIS A 319 -8.53 -9.44 -16.61
C HIS A 319 -9.81 -10.03 -16.00
N TYR A 320 -10.56 -10.79 -16.80
CA TYR A 320 -11.82 -11.37 -16.38
C TYR A 320 -11.75 -12.89 -16.39
N ARG A 321 -12.47 -13.54 -15.48
CA ARG A 321 -12.71 -15.00 -15.47
C ARG A 321 -14.18 -15.29 -15.22
N LEU A 322 -14.65 -16.42 -15.74
CA LEU A 322 -15.98 -16.93 -15.45
C LEU A 322 -15.97 -17.70 -14.12
N ALA A 323 -16.88 -17.35 -13.22
CA ALA A 323 -17.18 -18.10 -12.02
C ALA A 323 -18.56 -18.78 -12.15
N THR A 324 -18.68 -19.99 -11.58
CA THR A 324 -19.95 -20.73 -11.56
C THR A 324 -20.32 -21.14 -10.14
N SER A 325 -21.61 -21.18 -9.82
CA SER A 325 -22.13 -21.63 -8.53
C SER A 325 -23.37 -22.48 -8.74
N THR A 326 -23.70 -23.37 -7.81
CA THR A 326 -24.97 -24.12 -7.82
C THR A 326 -25.97 -23.67 -6.77
N ASP A 327 -25.56 -22.79 -5.85
CA ASP A 327 -26.32 -22.38 -4.67
C ASP A 327 -26.23 -20.87 -4.37
N LEU A 328 -25.58 -20.08 -5.22
CA LEU A 328 -25.25 -18.65 -5.06
C LEU A 328 -24.27 -18.33 -3.91
N GLN A 329 -23.85 -19.32 -3.13
CA GLN A 329 -22.98 -19.14 -1.97
C GLN A 329 -21.55 -19.56 -2.27
N HIS A 330 -21.39 -20.70 -2.96
CA HIS A 330 -20.08 -21.26 -3.28
C HIS A 330 -19.78 -21.07 -4.77
N TRP A 331 -18.78 -20.25 -5.06
CA TRP A 331 -18.37 -19.89 -6.42
C TRP A 331 -17.04 -20.54 -6.79
N GLN A 332 -17.02 -21.26 -7.91
CA GLN A 332 -15.82 -21.82 -8.52
C GLN A 332 -15.38 -20.95 -9.70
N VAL A 333 -14.22 -20.32 -9.60
CA VAL A 333 -13.58 -19.58 -10.70
C VAL A 333 -12.94 -20.57 -11.67
N LEU A 334 -13.26 -20.46 -12.96
CA LEU A 334 -12.71 -21.30 -14.01
C LEU A 334 -11.30 -20.81 -14.41
N PRO A 335 -10.41 -21.72 -14.86
CA PRO A 335 -9.01 -21.38 -15.14
C PRO A 335 -8.82 -20.50 -16.39
N THR A 336 -9.78 -20.51 -17.32
CA THR A 336 -9.71 -19.71 -18.54
C THR A 336 -10.15 -18.28 -18.28
N GLY A 337 -9.29 -17.31 -18.59
CA GLY A 337 -9.59 -15.88 -18.50
C GLY A 337 -9.45 -15.16 -19.85
N MET A 338 -9.94 -13.92 -19.91
CA MET A 338 -9.77 -13.03 -21.06
C MET A 338 -9.37 -11.61 -20.63
N PRO A 339 -8.38 -10.96 -21.27
CA PRO A 339 -8.06 -9.57 -21.01
C PRO A 339 -9.16 -8.66 -21.54
N GLY A 340 -9.49 -7.61 -20.80
CA GLY A 340 -10.49 -6.62 -21.15
C GLY A 340 -10.01 -5.69 -22.26
N THR A 341 -10.90 -5.40 -23.20
CA THR A 341 -10.58 -4.63 -24.41
C THR A 341 -11.32 -3.30 -24.48
N GLY A 342 -12.21 -3.00 -23.52
CA GLY A 342 -13.14 -1.87 -23.62
C GLY A 342 -14.38 -2.17 -24.47
N ALA A 343 -14.40 -3.31 -25.18
CA ALA A 343 -15.56 -3.82 -25.90
C ALA A 343 -16.32 -4.87 -25.08
N VAL A 344 -17.51 -5.26 -25.55
CA VAL A 344 -18.22 -6.42 -25.00
C VAL A 344 -17.45 -7.68 -25.38
N LEU A 345 -17.12 -8.49 -24.38
CA LEU A 345 -16.54 -9.83 -24.56
C LEU A 345 -17.53 -10.90 -24.11
N ASP A 346 -17.24 -12.15 -24.44
CA ASP A 346 -18.05 -13.29 -24.02
C ASP A 346 -17.23 -14.44 -23.42
N PHE A 347 -17.79 -15.08 -22.40
CA PHE A 347 -17.38 -16.40 -21.96
C PHE A 347 -18.37 -17.43 -22.45
N SER A 348 -17.84 -18.48 -23.07
CA SER A 348 -18.60 -19.59 -23.60
C SER A 348 -18.32 -20.85 -22.79
N TYR A 349 -19.35 -21.37 -22.10
CA TYR A 349 -19.24 -22.50 -21.18
C TYR A 349 -20.02 -23.72 -21.70
N PRO A 350 -19.37 -24.89 -21.88
CA PRO A 350 -20.05 -26.10 -22.37
C PRO A 350 -21.05 -26.63 -21.34
N ILE A 351 -22.25 -26.95 -21.81
CA ILE A 351 -23.34 -27.52 -21.00
C ILE A 351 -23.69 -28.89 -21.59
N ASN A 352 -23.25 -29.97 -20.94
CA ASN A 352 -23.30 -31.31 -21.53
C ASN A 352 -24.66 -32.03 -21.41
N LYS A 353 -25.64 -31.44 -20.70
CA LYS A 353 -27.04 -31.88 -20.65
C LYS A 353 -27.91 -30.67 -20.34
N THR A 354 -29.10 -30.60 -20.93
CA THR A 354 -30.13 -29.58 -20.71
C THR A 354 -30.28 -29.30 -19.21
N VAL A 355 -29.58 -28.26 -18.73
CA VAL A 355 -29.58 -27.67 -17.38
C VAL A 355 -29.67 -28.71 -16.25
N ASP A 356 -28.54 -28.99 -15.59
CA ASP A 356 -28.64 -29.27 -14.15
C ASP A 356 -29.22 -27.98 -13.53
N PRO A 357 -30.48 -27.96 -13.08
CA PRO A 357 -31.35 -26.75 -13.10
C PRO A 357 -30.99 -25.66 -12.07
N LYS A 358 -29.76 -25.66 -11.58
CA LYS A 358 -29.24 -24.73 -10.57
C LYS A 358 -27.78 -24.45 -10.85
N ARG A 359 -27.45 -23.77 -11.94
CA ARG A 359 -26.09 -23.26 -12.16
C ARG A 359 -26.14 -21.78 -12.50
N PHE A 360 -25.53 -20.98 -11.63
CA PHE A 360 -25.40 -19.53 -11.71
C PHE A 360 -24.03 -19.18 -12.30
N PHE A 361 -23.97 -18.05 -13.00
CA PHE A 361 -22.77 -17.55 -13.66
C PHE A 361 -22.50 -16.13 -13.19
N GLN A 362 -21.22 -15.83 -12.96
CA GLN A 362 -20.73 -14.49 -12.67
C GLN A 362 -19.43 -14.30 -13.44
N VAL A 363 -19.23 -13.13 -14.02
CA VAL A 363 -17.91 -12.75 -14.53
C VAL A 363 -17.23 -11.93 -13.45
N VAL A 364 -16.08 -12.39 -12.98
CA VAL A 364 -15.30 -11.73 -11.94
C VAL A 364 -14.08 -11.09 -12.57
N GLU A 365 -13.74 -9.91 -12.07
CA GLU A 365 -12.44 -9.31 -12.35
C GLU A 365 -11.38 -10.00 -11.50
N VAL A 366 -10.25 -10.34 -12.10
CA VAL A 366 -9.12 -10.99 -11.44
C VAL A 366 -7.81 -10.29 -11.81
N SER A 367 -6.81 -10.43 -10.95
CA SER A 367 -5.42 -10.13 -11.32
C SER A 367 -4.92 -11.14 -12.37
N GLU A 368 -3.98 -10.71 -13.21
CA GLU A 368 -3.36 -11.56 -14.23
C GLU A 368 -2.67 -12.82 -13.67
#